data_AF-A0A7S2IH98-F1
#
_entry.id   AF-A0A7S2IH98-F1
#
_cell.length_a   1.000
_cell.length_b   1.000
_cell.length_c   1.000
_cell.angle_alpha   90.00
_cell.angle_beta   90.00
_cell.angle_gamma   90.00
#
_symmetry.space_group_name_H-M   'P 1'
#
loop_
_entity.id
_entity.type
_entity.pdbx_description
1 polymer ?
#
loop_
_entity_poly.entity_id
_entity_poly.type
_entity_poly.pdbx_seq_one_letter_code
_entity_poly.pdbx_strand_id
1 'polypeptide(L)'
;KASSTIELIFLVFVAVVVCTVPMLILDLVALDMQRSALIAILPGVVTLLSLFWMFILAALITDKCTRVPALINSLNFGEGTERARQHTINYIVSSDAGFYVCDIRLTTTMVLKFIYGWGVIAIGLSSRLF
;
A
#
# COMPACT_ATOMS: atom_id res chain seq x y z
N LYS A 1 19.69 6.01 3.62
CA LYS A 1 19.69 5.69 2.16
C LYS A 1 18.43 4.94 1.71
N ALA A 2 17.85 4.04 2.52
CA ALA A 2 16.60 3.37 2.16
C ALA A 2 15.34 4.28 2.15
N SER A 3 15.25 5.32 2.99
CA SER A 3 14.03 6.18 3.03
C SER A 3 13.82 6.97 1.73
N SER A 4 14.89 7.53 1.15
CA SER A 4 14.83 8.23 -0.14
C SER A 4 14.32 7.33 -1.28
N THR A 5 14.68 6.03 -1.28
CA THR A 5 14.17 5.07 -2.26
C THR A 5 12.66 4.84 -2.09
N ILE A 6 12.18 4.75 -0.85
CA ILE A 6 10.76 4.51 -0.57
C ILE A 6 9.92 5.76 -0.89
N GLU A 7 10.43 6.95 -0.58
CA GLU A 7 9.83 8.23 -0.96
C GLU A 7 9.72 8.35 -2.49
N LEU A 8 10.76 7.98 -3.23
CA LEU A 8 10.73 7.96 -4.69
C LEU A 8 9.69 6.97 -5.21
N ILE A 9 9.61 5.75 -4.66
CA ILE A 9 8.61 4.74 -5.05
C ILE A 9 7.19 5.25 -4.79
N PHE A 10 6.98 5.93 -3.65
CA PHE A 10 5.69 6.52 -3.33
C PHE A 10 5.32 7.68 -4.25
N LEU A 11 6.27 8.56 -4.57
CA LEU A 11 6.05 9.66 -5.50
C LEU A 11 5.75 9.14 -6.90
N VAL A 12 6.49 8.12 -7.35
CA VAL A 12 6.21 7.41 -8.61
C VAL A 12 4.82 6.77 -8.57
N PHE A 13 4.42 6.16 -7.46
CA PHE A 13 3.08 5.60 -7.30
C PHE A 13 1.98 6.67 -7.43
N VAL A 14 2.11 7.78 -6.68
CA VAL A 14 1.14 8.88 -6.76
C VAL A 14 1.08 9.45 -8.16
N ALA A 15 2.23 9.66 -8.81
CA ALA A 15 2.29 10.13 -10.19
C ALA A 15 1.64 9.14 -11.17
N VAL A 16 1.88 7.83 -11.01
CA VAL A 16 1.25 6.80 -11.85
C VAL A 16 -0.25 6.80 -11.65
N VAL A 17 -0.76 6.82 -10.41
CA VAL A 17 -2.21 6.88 -10.14
C VAL A 17 -2.82 8.15 -10.72
N VAL A 18 -2.20 9.31 -10.49
CA VAL A 18 -2.68 10.61 -11.00
C VAL A 18 -2.66 10.68 -12.52
N CYS A 19 -1.73 10.01 -13.21
CA CYS A 19 -1.70 10.00 -14.68
C CYS A 19 -2.61 8.91 -15.29
N THR A 20 -2.65 7.72 -14.69
CA THR A 20 -3.38 6.57 -15.24
C THR A 20 -4.87 6.66 -15.00
N VAL A 21 -5.34 7.20 -13.87
CA VAL A 21 -6.78 7.32 -13.60
C VAL A 21 -7.48 8.28 -14.58
N PRO A 22 -6.96 9.48 -14.88
CA PRO A 22 -7.55 10.35 -15.89
C PRO A 22 -7.41 9.79 -17.31
N MET A 23 -6.27 9.18 -17.65
CA MET A 23 -6.13 8.51 -18.96
C MET A 23 -7.17 7.38 -19.13
N LEU A 24 -7.38 6.57 -18.09
CA LEU A 24 -8.41 5.53 -18.09
C LEU A 24 -9.82 6.12 -18.29
N ILE A 25 -10.12 7.25 -17.64
CA ILE A 25 -11.40 7.95 -17.79
C ILE A 25 -11.56 8.51 -19.21
N LEU A 26 -10.52 9.14 -19.77
CA LEU A 26 -10.52 9.65 -21.14
C LEU A 26 -10.70 8.52 -22.16
N ASP A 27 -10.03 7.38 -21.95
CA ASP A 27 -10.18 6.19 -22.80
C ASP A 27 -11.58 5.57 -22.65
N LEU A 28 -12.20 5.60 -21.46
CA LEU A 28 -13.58 5.17 -21.24
C LEU A 28 -14.60 6.07 -21.94
N VAL A 29 -14.36 7.39 -22.00
CA VAL A 29 -15.20 8.32 -22.77
C VAL A 29 -14.99 8.11 -24.28
N ALA A 30 -13.74 7.88 -24.71
CA ALA A 30 -13.42 7.62 -26.11
C ALA A 30 -13.89 6.23 -26.61
N LEU A 31 -14.10 5.27 -25.69
CA LEU A 31 -14.63 3.94 -25.97
C LEU A 31 -16.04 3.96 -26.60
N ASP A 32 -16.84 4.99 -26.31
CA ASP A 32 -18.14 5.20 -26.95
C ASP A 32 -18.01 5.44 -28.47
N MET A 33 -16.82 5.87 -28.91
CA MET A 33 -16.51 6.20 -30.31
C MET A 33 -15.81 5.07 -31.08
N GLN A 34 -15.11 4.12 -30.44
CA GLN A 34 -14.26 3.15 -31.16
C GLN A 34 -14.04 1.79 -30.45
N ARG A 35 -14.44 0.70 -31.12
CA ARG A 35 -14.41 -0.70 -30.63
C ARG A 35 -13.02 -1.27 -30.29
N SER A 36 -11.93 -0.56 -30.59
CA SER A 36 -10.53 -1.00 -30.41
C SER A 36 -9.86 -0.51 -29.12
N ALA A 37 -10.56 0.26 -28.28
CA ALA A 37 -9.96 0.93 -27.12
C ALA A 37 -9.71 0.01 -25.90
N LEU A 38 -10.34 -1.17 -25.82
CA LEU A 38 -10.13 -2.12 -24.72
C LEU A 38 -8.66 -2.62 -24.61
N ILE A 39 -7.96 -2.76 -25.73
CA ILE A 39 -6.56 -3.24 -25.75
C ILE A 39 -5.61 -2.15 -25.23
N ALA A 40 -5.94 -0.87 -25.44
CA ALA A 40 -5.13 0.26 -24.98
C ALA A 40 -5.20 0.45 -23.45
N ILE A 41 -6.34 0.10 -22.84
CA ILE A 41 -6.60 0.26 -21.40
C ILE A 41 -5.93 -0.82 -20.54
N LEU A 42 -5.76 -2.03 -21.10
CA LEU A 42 -5.23 -3.20 -20.40
C LEU A 42 -3.91 -2.93 -19.63
N PRO A 43 -2.86 -2.33 -20.22
CA PRO A 43 -1.60 -2.08 -19.51
C PRO A 43 -1.76 -1.11 -18.33
N GLY A 44 -2.64 -0.11 -18.44
CA GLY A 44 -2.92 0.84 -17.36
C GLY A 44 -3.59 0.16 -16.16
N VAL A 45 -4.55 -0.73 -16.42
CA VAL A 45 -5.23 -1.49 -15.36
C VAL A 45 -4.28 -2.47 -14.67
N VAL A 46 -3.43 -3.18 -15.44
CA VAL A 46 -2.45 -4.13 -14.89
C VAL A 46 -1.39 -3.42 -14.04
N THR A 47 -0.91 -2.27 -14.48
CA THR A 47 0.07 -1.48 -13.71
C THR A 47 -0.54 -0.96 -12.41
N LEU A 48 -1.78 -0.44 -12.43
CA LEU A 48 -2.49 -0.05 -11.22
C LEU A 48 -2.68 -1.22 -10.24
N LEU A 49 -3.17 -2.37 -10.72
CA LEU A 49 -3.39 -3.54 -9.88
C LEU A 49 -2.09 -4.05 -9.24
N SER A 50 -1.00 -4.13 -10.01
CA SER A 50 0.29 -4.59 -9.49
C SER A 50 0.87 -3.65 -8.44
N LEU A 51 0.72 -2.33 -8.63
CA LEU A 51 1.11 -1.34 -7.64
C LEU A 51 0.29 -1.48 -6.35
N PHE A 52 -1.05 -1.55 -6.46
CA PHE A 52 -1.91 -1.75 -5.29
C PHE A 52 -1.55 -3.03 -4.52
N TRP A 53 -1.26 -4.11 -5.24
CA TRP A 53 -0.84 -5.37 -4.63
C TRP A 53 0.45 -5.21 -3.82
N MET A 54 1.45 -4.50 -4.33
CA MET A 54 2.68 -4.23 -3.61
C MET A 54 2.45 -3.44 -2.31
N PHE A 55 1.58 -2.42 -2.33
CA PHE A 55 1.25 -1.67 -1.12
C PHE A 55 0.50 -2.50 -0.08
N ILE A 56 -0.42 -3.37 -0.50
CA ILE A 56 -1.12 -4.29 0.40
C ILE A 56 -0.11 -5.26 1.05
N LEU A 57 0.81 -5.83 0.27
CA LEU A 57 1.85 -6.71 0.81
C LEU A 57 2.75 -5.99 1.81
N ALA A 58 3.21 -4.78 1.49
CA ALA A 58 4.03 -3.97 2.39
C ALA A 58 3.30 -3.65 3.70
N ALA A 59 2.02 -3.28 3.61
CA ALA A 59 1.19 -3.00 4.77
C ALA A 59 0.96 -4.26 5.64
N LEU A 60 0.75 -5.41 5.00
CA LEU A 60 0.54 -6.69 5.68
C LEU A 60 1.81 -7.16 6.41
N ILE A 61 2.99 -6.94 5.83
CA ILE A 61 4.27 -7.20 6.52
C ILE A 61 4.40 -6.29 7.73
N THR A 62 4.09 -5.00 7.58
CA THR A 62 4.12 -4.03 8.69
C THR A 62 3.18 -4.44 9.83
N ASP A 63 1.95 -4.86 9.51
CA ASP A 63 0.97 -5.34 10.48
C ASP A 63 1.39 -6.67 11.14
N LYS A 64 2.23 -7.47 10.50
CA LYS A 64 2.84 -8.64 11.13
C LYS A 64 3.95 -8.21 12.08
N CYS A 65 4.82 -7.29 11.67
CA CYS A 65 5.91 -6.77 12.50
C CYS A 65 5.39 -6.15 13.81
N THR A 66 4.25 -5.46 13.79
CA THR A 66 3.63 -4.90 15.02
C THR A 66 3.18 -5.97 16.02
N ARG A 67 2.90 -7.19 15.57
CA ARG A 67 2.42 -8.30 16.43
C ARG A 67 3.53 -9.18 16.99
N VAL A 68 4.74 -9.11 16.42
CA VAL A 68 5.90 -9.91 16.85
C VAL A 68 6.23 -9.71 18.34
N PRO A 69 6.25 -8.48 18.91
CA PRO A 69 6.53 -8.29 20.34
C PRO A 69 5.54 -9.02 21.24
N ALA A 70 4.25 -8.96 20.91
CA ALA A 70 3.18 -9.62 21.65
C ALA A 70 3.32 -11.15 21.57
N LEU A 71 3.68 -11.68 20.40
CA LEU A 71 3.95 -13.11 20.23
C LEU A 71 5.12 -13.56 21.09
N ILE A 72 6.24 -12.86 21.07
CA ILE A 72 7.42 -13.18 21.90
C ILE A 72 7.06 -13.14 23.38
N ASN A 73 6.24 -12.17 23.80
CA ASN A 73 5.78 -12.07 25.18
C ASN A 73 4.90 -13.26 25.62
N SER A 74 4.14 -13.84 24.69
CA SER A 74 3.29 -15.00 24.95
C SER A 74 4.05 -16.34 25.01
N LEU A 75 5.28 -16.39 24.47
CA LEU A 75 6.10 -17.60 24.49
C LEU A 75 6.77 -17.78 25.86
N ASN A 76 6.71 -19.01 26.36
CA ASN A 76 7.46 -19.44 27.55
C ASN A 76 8.73 -20.15 27.11
N PHE A 77 9.89 -19.54 27.38
CA PHE A 77 11.21 -20.07 27.03
C PHE A 77 11.91 -20.76 28.20
N GLY A 78 11.22 -20.96 29.34
CA GLY A 78 11.78 -21.55 30.56
C GLY A 78 12.39 -20.53 31.53
N GLU A 79 12.72 -21.00 32.73
CA GLU A 79 13.23 -20.17 33.83
C GLU A 79 14.57 -19.48 33.47
N GLY A 80 14.74 -18.23 33.90
CA GLY A 80 15.96 -17.44 33.70
C GLY A 80 16.05 -16.66 32.37
N THR A 81 15.09 -16.84 31.45
CA THR A 81 15.11 -16.15 30.13
C THR A 81 14.34 -14.82 30.11
N GLU A 82 13.66 -14.45 31.20
CA GLU A 82 12.78 -13.28 31.27
C GLU A 82 13.50 -11.97 30.89
N ARG A 83 14.73 -11.80 31.38
CA ARG A 83 15.53 -10.58 31.15
C ARG A 83 15.94 -10.44 29.68
N ALA A 84 16.36 -11.56 29.06
CA ALA A 84 16.70 -11.60 27.65
C ALA A 84 15.47 -11.35 26.78
N ARG A 85 14.32 -11.95 27.14
CA ARG A 85 13.04 -11.72 26.45
C ARG A 85 12.64 -10.24 26.48
N GLN A 86 12.69 -9.61 27.64
CA GLN A 86 12.36 -8.19 27.80
C GLN A 86 13.28 -7.30 26.94
N HIS A 87 14.58 -7.64 26.87
CA HIS A 87 15.53 -6.90 26.07
C HIS A 87 15.25 -7.02 24.56
N THR A 88 14.93 -8.22 24.09
CA THR A 88 14.53 -8.46 22.70
C THR A 88 13.24 -7.74 22.34
N ILE A 89 12.23 -7.77 23.20
CA ILE A 89 10.98 -7.02 23.00
C ILE A 89 11.28 -5.52 22.89
N ASN A 90 12.05 -4.97 23.83
CA ASN A 90 12.41 -3.56 23.81
C ASN A 90 13.19 -3.18 22.55
N TYR A 91 14.08 -4.06 22.08
CA TYR A 91 14.81 -3.86 20.82
C TYR A 91 13.88 -3.87 19.59
N ILE A 92 12.91 -4.78 19.53
CA ILE A 92 11.96 -4.85 18.41
C ILE A 92 11.04 -3.62 18.40
N VAL A 93 10.59 -3.17 19.58
CA VAL A 93 9.76 -1.96 19.69
C VAL A 93 10.57 -0.71 19.35
N SER A 94 11.81 -0.60 19.82
CA SER A 94 12.66 0.58 19.57
C SER A 94 13.20 0.65 18.15
N SER A 95 13.35 -0.50 17.48
CA SER A 95 13.73 -0.55 16.06
C SER A 95 12.59 -0.16 15.10
N ASP A 96 11.36 -0.04 15.62
CA ASP A 96 10.14 0.30 14.89
C ASP A 96 10.07 -0.36 13.49
N ALA A 97 10.23 -1.68 13.47
CA ALA A 97 10.30 -2.43 12.22
C ALA A 97 8.99 -2.37 11.43
N GLY A 98 9.07 -1.93 10.17
CA GLY A 98 7.92 -1.80 9.28
C GLY A 98 8.25 -1.08 7.99
N PHE A 99 7.27 -0.98 7.09
CA PHE A 99 7.35 -0.12 5.92
C PHE A 99 6.82 1.27 6.26
N TYR A 100 7.58 2.30 5.88
CA TYR A 100 7.27 3.71 6.13
C TYR A 100 7.21 4.45 4.80
N VAL A 101 6.24 5.33 4.66
CA VAL A 101 6.10 6.24 3.53
C VAL A 101 6.05 7.65 4.10
N CYS A 102 7.02 8.50 3.76
CA CYS A 102 7.14 9.86 4.30
C CYS A 102 7.07 9.89 5.84
N ASP A 103 7.82 9.02 6.50
CA ASP A 103 7.82 8.80 7.96
C ASP A 103 6.48 8.32 8.56
N ILE A 104 5.49 8.00 7.73
CA ILE A 104 4.21 7.42 8.16
C ILE A 104 4.25 5.91 7.98
N ARG A 105 4.01 5.18 9.07
CA ARG A 105 3.94 3.71 9.04
C ARG A 105 2.76 3.25 8.17
N LEU A 106 3.06 2.40 7.20
CA LEU A 106 2.06 1.89 6.26
C LEU A 106 1.25 0.76 6.92
N THR A 107 -0.04 1.00 7.18
CA THR A 107 -0.96 -0.01 7.73
C THR A 107 -1.99 -0.45 6.70
N THR A 108 -2.52 -1.67 6.87
CA THR A 108 -3.54 -2.18 5.93
C THR A 108 -4.79 -1.29 5.92
N THR A 109 -5.12 -0.70 7.07
CA THR A 109 -6.24 0.24 7.21
C THR A 109 -6.03 1.54 6.43
N MET A 110 -4.80 2.06 6.35
CA MET A 110 -4.50 3.24 5.52
C MET A 110 -4.62 2.93 4.04
N VAL A 111 -4.07 1.80 3.59
CA VAL A 111 -4.12 1.38 2.18
C VAL A 111 -5.57 1.18 1.72
N LEU A 112 -6.41 0.51 2.53
CA LEU A 112 -7.84 0.33 2.26
C LEU A 112 -8.60 1.66 2.14
N LYS A 113 -8.34 2.62 3.04
CA LYS A 113 -8.95 3.95 2.98
C LYS A 113 -8.56 4.69 1.70
N PHE A 114 -7.30 4.58 1.28
CA PHE A 114 -6.84 5.15 0.03
C PHE A 114 -7.52 4.53 -1.19
N ILE A 115 -7.61 3.20 -1.25
CA ILE A 115 -8.29 2.48 -2.34
C ILE A 115 -9.76 2.89 -2.41
N TYR A 116 -10.44 2.91 -1.27
CA TYR A 116 -11.86 3.29 -1.21
C TYR A 116 -12.07 4.73 -1.65
N GLY A 117 -11.24 5.67 -1.17
CA GLY A 117 -11.29 7.07 -1.59
C GLY A 117 -11.11 7.26 -3.09
N TRP A 118 -10.07 6.64 -3.67
CA TRP A 118 -9.83 6.70 -5.11
C TRP A 118 -10.94 6.01 -5.92
N GLY A 119 -11.46 4.89 -5.45
CA GLY A 119 -12.58 4.20 -6.09
C GLY A 119 -13.84 5.05 -6.13
N VAL A 120 -14.19 5.71 -5.02
CA VAL A 120 -15.33 6.64 -4.95
C VAL A 120 -15.13 7.82 -5.90
N ILE A 121 -13.91 8.39 -5.98
CA ILE A 121 -13.61 9.48 -6.92
C ILE A 121 -13.78 9.02 -8.37
N ALA A 122 -13.25 7.84 -8.73
CA ALA A 122 -13.37 7.30 -10.08
C ALA A 122 -14.84 7.10 -10.49
N ILE A 123 -15.66 6.50 -9.61
CA ILE A 123 -17.10 6.29 -9.85
C ILE A 123 -17.87 7.62 -9.87
N GLY A 124 -17.51 8.56 -8.99
CA GLY A 124 -18.12 9.88 -8.94
C GLY A 124 -17.84 10.70 -10.20
N LEU A 125 -16.64 10.59 -10.76
CA LEU A 125 -16.29 11.23 -12.03
C LEU A 125 -16.98 10.55 -13.21
N SER A 126 -17.00 9.21 -13.26
CA SER A 126 -17.67 8.49 -14.35
C SER A 126 -19.18 8.75 -14.38
N SER A 127 -19.83 8.89 -13.22
CA SER A 127 -21.27 9.17 -13.11
C SER A 127 -21.66 10.61 -13.43
N ARG A 128 -20.70 11.55 -13.47
CA ARG A 128 -20.92 12.94 -13.93
C ARG A 128 -20.70 13.10 -15.43
N LEU A 129 -20.00 12.16 -16.06
CA LEU A 129 -19.66 12.17 -17.48
C LEU A 129 -20.71 11.47 -18.37
N PHE A 130 -21.51 10.57 -17.79
CA PHE A 130 -22.70 9.96 -18.40
C PHE A 130 -23.99 10.68 -17.96
#